data_AF-A0A832BL36-F1
#
_entry.id   AF-A0A832BL36-F1
#
_cell.length_a   1.000
_cell.length_b   1.000
_cell.length_c   1.000
_cell.angle_alpha   90.00
_cell.angle_beta   90.00
_cell.angle_gamma   90.00
#
_symmetry.space_group_name_H-M   'P 1'
#
loop_
_entity.id
_entity.type
_entity.pdbx_description
1 polymer ?
#
loop_
_entity_poly.entity_id
_entity_poly.type
_entity_poly.pdbx_seq_one_letter_code
_entity_poly.pdbx_strand_id
1 'polypeptide(L)'
;MAFHTSNNCPNNKMRAIDKRTNGSRRRGAALRKKTDVLVEMLARAWRYGIDASFVLFDSWFAHDVVIANILTIGYGVICRLKPTRAKYTYQGQSYTLKQLWQLVAKKKTQWIYKFQAKAVCVNVSLPKSGDVRIVFVSDGGKKWHAFLCTDLELEASEIL
;
A
#
# COMPACT_ATOMS: atom_id res chain seq x y z
N MET A 1 -23.38 25.40 4.07
CA MET A 1 -22.85 25.10 5.41
C MET A 1 -21.39 25.49 5.45
N ALA A 2 -21.02 26.47 6.28
CA ALA A 2 -19.64 26.86 6.47
C ALA A 2 -19.04 26.00 7.60
N PHE A 3 -17.94 25.32 7.33
CA PHE A 3 -17.20 24.56 8.34
C PHE A 3 -16.43 25.51 9.26
N HIS A 4 -16.44 25.26 10.57
CA HIS A 4 -15.53 25.94 11.49
C HIS A 4 -14.10 25.44 11.28
N THR A 5 -13.16 26.36 11.16
CA THR A 5 -11.72 26.08 11.03
C THR A 5 -10.93 26.94 12.02
N SER A 6 -9.79 26.44 12.49
CA SER A 6 -8.94 27.15 13.46
C SER A 6 -8.26 28.39 12.87
N ASN A 7 -7.98 29.38 13.72
CA ASN A 7 -7.34 30.66 13.36
C ASN A 7 -5.92 30.52 12.77
N ASN A 8 -5.25 29.38 12.99
CA ASN A 8 -3.92 29.11 12.45
C ASN A 8 -3.93 28.48 11.05
N CYS A 9 -5.09 28.32 10.41
CA CYS A 9 -5.15 27.86 9.03
C CYS A 9 -4.94 29.05 8.08
N PRO A 10 -3.79 29.17 7.39
CA PRO A 10 -3.43 30.39 6.64
C PRO A 10 -4.29 30.65 5.39
N ASN A 11 -5.26 29.79 5.08
CA ASN A 11 -5.97 29.88 3.80
C ASN A 11 -7.45 29.49 3.90
N ASN A 12 -8.18 30.14 4.81
CA ASN A 12 -9.61 29.91 5.01
C ASN A 12 -10.53 30.73 4.08
N LYS A 13 -9.96 31.51 3.16
CA LYS A 13 -10.72 32.22 2.13
C LYS A 13 -10.44 31.56 0.78
N MET A 14 -11.48 31.09 0.10
CA MET A 14 -11.45 30.91 -1.36
C MET A 14 -11.28 32.29 -2.01
N ARG A 15 -10.11 32.93 -1.82
CA ARG A 15 -9.70 34.01 -2.71
C ARG A 15 -9.76 33.43 -4.11
N ALA A 16 -10.18 34.24 -5.08
CA ALA A 16 -10.30 33.91 -6.50
C ALA A 16 -8.93 33.54 -7.09
N ILE A 17 -8.37 32.41 -6.65
CA ILE A 17 -7.15 31.83 -7.16
C ILE A 17 -7.55 31.19 -8.48
N ASP A 18 -6.98 31.72 -9.56
CA ASP A 18 -7.21 31.20 -10.90
C ASP A 18 -7.02 29.67 -10.90
N LYS A 19 -8.07 28.95 -11.33
CA LYS A 19 -8.15 27.49 -11.41
C LYS A 19 -7.09 26.88 -12.34
N ARG A 20 -6.52 27.68 -13.25
CA ARG A 20 -5.44 27.28 -14.15
C ARG A 20 -4.11 27.13 -13.41
N THR A 21 -3.94 27.79 -12.27
CA THR A 21 -2.67 27.77 -11.52
C THR A 21 -2.44 26.43 -10.82
N ASN A 22 -1.17 26.07 -10.69
CA ASN A 22 -0.74 24.89 -9.91
C ASN A 22 -1.20 24.97 -8.45
N GLY A 23 -1.24 26.18 -7.87
CA GLY A 23 -1.71 26.39 -6.50
C GLY A 23 -3.20 26.09 -6.31
N SER A 24 -4.05 26.39 -7.30
CA SER A 24 -5.47 26.02 -7.27
C SER A 24 -5.65 24.51 -7.42
N ARG A 25 -4.92 23.88 -8.36
CA ARG A 25 -4.94 22.42 -8.57
C ARG A 25 -4.51 21.64 -7.33
N ARG A 26 -3.43 22.05 -6.66
CA ARG A 26 -2.95 21.42 -5.41
C ARG A 26 -3.97 21.53 -4.28
N ARG A 27 -4.63 22.68 -4.13
CA ARG A 27 -5.71 22.85 -3.14
C ARG A 27 -6.94 21.99 -3.45
N GLY A 28 -7.32 21.91 -4.73
CA GLY A 28 -8.37 21.00 -5.18
C GLY A 28 -8.06 19.54 -4.81
N ALA A 29 -6.82 19.09 -5.01
CA ALA A 29 -6.40 17.75 -4.59
C ALA A 29 -6.45 17.56 -3.06
N ALA A 30 -6.05 18.57 -2.27
CA ALA A 30 -6.05 18.49 -0.81
C ALA A 30 -7.47 18.33 -0.20
N LEU A 31 -8.51 18.77 -0.91
CA LEU A 31 -9.91 18.62 -0.50
C LEU A 31 -10.53 17.26 -0.89
N ARG A 32 -9.80 16.45 -1.66
CA ARG A 32 -10.28 15.17 -2.16
C ARG A 32 -9.74 14.01 -1.34
N LYS A 33 -10.37 12.85 -1.48
CA LYS A 33 -9.95 11.63 -0.81
C LYS A 33 -8.52 11.26 -1.26
N LYS A 34 -7.64 11.06 -0.28
CA LYS A 34 -6.22 10.75 -0.49
C LYS A 34 -5.95 9.59 -1.47
N THR A 35 -6.77 8.54 -1.43
CA THR A 35 -6.61 7.36 -2.27
C THR A 35 -6.89 7.66 -3.74
N ASP A 36 -7.87 8.53 -3.99
CA ASP A 36 -8.28 8.87 -5.34
C ASP A 36 -7.23 9.79 -5.98
N VAL A 37 -6.71 10.73 -5.19
CA VAL A 37 -5.59 11.59 -5.59
C VAL A 37 -4.34 10.75 -5.90
N LEU A 38 -4.04 9.71 -5.12
CA LEU A 38 -2.93 8.80 -5.38
C LEU A 38 -3.09 8.10 -6.74
N VAL A 39 -4.25 7.49 -6.99
CA VAL A 39 -4.51 6.77 -8.26
C VAL A 39 -4.41 7.73 -9.44
N GLU A 40 -4.91 8.96 -9.32
CA GLU A 40 -4.76 9.99 -10.37
C GLU A 40 -3.33 10.47 -10.58
N MET A 41 -2.51 10.51 -9.52
CA MET A 41 -1.09 10.81 -9.66
C MET A 41 -0.39 9.72 -10.47
N LEU A 42 -0.68 8.46 -10.18
CA LEU A 42 -0.10 7.31 -10.88
C LEU A 42 -0.59 7.23 -12.34
N ALA A 43 -1.89 7.44 -12.59
CA ALA A 43 -2.42 7.47 -13.95
C ALA A 43 -1.80 8.60 -14.79
N ARG A 44 -1.50 9.75 -14.17
CA ARG A 44 -0.76 10.82 -14.85
C ARG A 44 0.68 10.40 -15.14
N ALA A 45 1.39 9.83 -14.16
CA ALA A 45 2.75 9.33 -14.35
C ALA A 45 2.85 8.35 -15.53
N TRP A 46 1.93 7.38 -15.59
CA TRP A 46 1.80 6.43 -16.69
C TRP A 46 1.60 7.13 -18.04
N ARG A 47 0.66 8.08 -18.12
CA ARG A 47 0.39 8.85 -19.35
C ARG A 47 1.56 9.70 -19.83
N TYR A 48 2.46 10.10 -18.93
CA TYR A 48 3.69 10.82 -19.28
C TYR A 48 4.86 9.88 -19.62
N GLY A 49 4.63 8.56 -19.67
CA GLY A 49 5.63 7.57 -20.03
C GLY A 49 6.66 7.29 -18.93
N ILE A 50 6.30 7.48 -17.65
CA ILE A 50 7.18 7.08 -16.55
C ILE A 50 7.18 5.55 -16.46
N ASP A 51 8.30 4.96 -16.87
CA ASP A 51 8.53 3.53 -16.80
C ASP A 51 8.96 3.11 -15.38
N ALA A 52 8.22 2.16 -14.81
CA ALA A 52 8.49 1.58 -13.50
C ALA A 52 7.77 0.25 -13.38
N SER A 53 8.40 -0.74 -12.74
CA SER A 53 7.77 -2.04 -12.50
C SER A 53 6.81 -2.02 -11.30
N PHE A 54 7.15 -1.27 -10.24
CA PHE A 54 6.40 -1.25 -8.99
C PHE A 54 6.21 0.16 -8.43
N VAL A 55 5.06 0.38 -7.80
CA VAL A 55 4.84 1.49 -6.89
C VAL A 55 5.10 1.03 -5.46
N LEU A 56 5.99 1.74 -4.76
CA LEU A 56 6.26 1.54 -3.35
C LEU A 56 5.48 2.57 -2.51
N PHE A 57 4.67 2.11 -1.55
CA PHE A 57 3.97 3.02 -0.64
C PHE A 57 3.77 2.47 0.77
N ASP A 58 3.45 3.38 1.68
CA ASP A 58 3.27 3.10 3.09
C ASP A 58 1.93 2.40 3.40
N SER A 59 1.81 1.93 4.64
CA SER A 59 0.60 1.24 5.11
C SER A 59 -0.71 2.02 5.05
N TRP A 60 -0.67 3.35 4.88
CA TRP A 60 -1.88 4.18 4.80
C TRP A 60 -2.66 4.01 3.50
N PHE A 61 -2.06 3.39 2.48
CA PHE A 61 -2.67 3.13 1.17
C PHE A 61 -2.84 1.63 0.86
N ALA A 62 -2.44 0.75 1.79
CA ALA A 62 -2.53 -0.70 1.67
C ALA A 62 -3.98 -1.23 1.77
N HIS A 63 -4.81 -0.86 0.80
CA HIS A 63 -6.19 -1.28 0.66
C HIS A 63 -6.37 -2.04 -0.64
N ASP A 64 -7.11 -3.16 -0.61
CA ASP A 64 -7.36 -4.01 -1.77
C ASP A 64 -7.87 -3.24 -2.99
N VAL A 65 -8.83 -2.32 -2.78
CA VAL A 65 -9.35 -1.47 -3.87
C VAL A 65 -8.26 -0.59 -4.50
N VAL A 66 -7.34 -0.06 -3.69
CA VAL A 66 -6.28 0.81 -4.19
C VAL A 66 -5.25 0.00 -4.96
N ILE A 67 -4.86 -1.17 -4.45
CA ILE A 67 -3.91 -2.07 -5.10
C ILE A 67 -4.47 -2.51 -6.47
N ALA A 68 -5.73 -2.95 -6.52
CA ALA A 68 -6.38 -3.33 -7.77
C ALA A 68 -6.44 -2.18 -8.81
N ASN A 69 -6.71 -0.95 -8.36
CA ASN A 69 -6.70 0.21 -9.25
C ASN A 69 -5.30 0.51 -9.82
N ILE A 70 -4.24 0.31 -9.02
CA ILE A 70 -2.86 0.51 -9.47
C ILE A 70 -2.45 -0.56 -10.48
N LEU A 71 -2.81 -1.82 -10.23
CA LEU A 71 -2.61 -2.92 -11.18
C LEU A 71 -3.30 -2.64 -12.52
N THR A 72 -4.51 -2.08 -12.47
CA THR A 72 -5.26 -1.69 -13.69
C THR A 72 -4.56 -0.59 -14.50
N ILE A 73 -3.79 0.28 -13.86
CA ILE A 73 -2.98 1.30 -14.56
C ILE A 73 -1.81 0.65 -15.32
N GLY A 74 -1.28 -0.46 -14.80
CA GLY A 74 -0.12 -1.17 -15.39
C GLY A 74 1.09 -1.27 -14.47
N TYR A 75 0.98 -0.82 -13.21
CA TYR A 75 2.08 -0.93 -12.25
C TYR A 75 1.84 -2.05 -11.24
N GLY A 76 2.90 -2.78 -10.88
CA GLY A 76 2.92 -3.62 -9.70
C GLY A 76 2.90 -2.81 -8.41
N VAL A 77 2.65 -3.46 -7.27
CA VAL A 77 2.64 -2.81 -5.95
C VAL A 77 3.53 -3.55 -4.98
N ILE A 78 4.37 -2.79 -4.27
CA ILE A 78 4.99 -3.21 -3.02
C ILE A 78 4.52 -2.26 -1.93
N CYS A 79 3.97 -2.78 -0.82
CA CYS A 79 3.56 -1.91 0.28
C CYS A 79 3.65 -2.57 1.64
N ARG A 80 3.84 -1.76 2.68
CA ARG A 80 3.83 -2.26 4.06
C ARG A 80 2.41 -2.52 4.51
N LEU A 81 2.14 -3.70 5.08
CA LEU A 81 0.86 -4.02 5.68
C LEU A 81 0.83 -3.65 7.17
N LYS A 82 -0.33 -3.20 7.63
CA LYS A 82 -0.65 -3.08 9.06
C LYS A 82 -1.60 -4.20 9.49
N PRO A 83 -1.46 -4.74 10.71
CA PRO A 83 -2.42 -5.70 11.24
C PRO A 83 -3.77 -5.03 11.47
N THR A 84 -4.70 -5.28 10.55
CA THR A 84 -6.10 -4.81 10.61
C THR A 84 -7.06 -6.00 10.59
N ARG A 85 -8.36 -5.74 10.49
CA ARG A 85 -9.40 -6.76 10.30
C ARG A 85 -9.54 -7.23 8.84
N ALA A 86 -8.73 -6.68 7.93
CA ALA A 86 -8.70 -7.12 6.54
C ALA A 86 -8.43 -8.64 6.45
N LYS A 87 -9.09 -9.26 5.47
CA LYS A 87 -9.10 -10.70 5.27
C LYS A 87 -8.35 -11.06 4.01
N TYR A 88 -7.59 -12.14 4.10
CA TYR A 88 -6.77 -12.69 3.04
C TYR A 88 -7.13 -14.17 2.91
N THR A 89 -7.35 -14.61 1.67
CA THR A 89 -7.68 -16.00 1.39
C THR A 89 -6.39 -16.80 1.24
N TYR A 90 -6.19 -17.78 2.11
CA TYR A 90 -5.05 -18.69 2.06
C TYR A 90 -5.59 -20.12 2.07
N GLN A 91 -5.22 -20.91 1.05
CA GLN A 91 -5.66 -22.31 0.91
C GLN A 91 -7.19 -22.48 1.04
N GLY A 92 -7.96 -21.58 0.41
CA GLY A 92 -9.42 -21.61 0.43
C GLY A 92 -10.08 -21.08 1.72
N GLN A 93 -9.29 -20.66 2.72
CA GLN A 93 -9.80 -20.18 4.01
C GLN A 93 -9.44 -18.71 4.25
N SER A 94 -10.29 -17.99 5.00
CA SER A 94 -10.15 -16.55 5.20
C SER A 94 -9.49 -16.21 6.53
N TYR A 95 -8.31 -15.57 6.47
CA TYR A 95 -7.52 -15.22 7.65
C TYR A 95 -7.22 -13.73 7.73
N THR A 96 -7.07 -13.23 8.96
CA THR A 96 -6.46 -11.91 9.19
C THR A 96 -4.93 -12.00 9.11
N LEU A 97 -4.27 -10.86 8.92
CA LEU A 97 -2.80 -10.80 8.89
C LEU A 97 -2.15 -11.38 10.17
N LYS A 98 -2.76 -11.16 11.34
CA LYS A 98 -2.28 -11.73 12.61
C LYS A 98 -2.42 -13.25 12.65
N GLN A 99 -3.53 -13.78 12.14
CA GLN A 99 -3.76 -15.23 12.08
C GLN A 99 -2.78 -15.89 11.12
N LEU A 100 -2.55 -15.30 9.94
CA LEU A 100 -1.52 -15.78 9.01
C LEU A 100 -0.14 -15.84 9.65
N TRP A 101 0.24 -14.79 10.39
CA TRP A 101 1.50 -14.78 11.13
C TRP A 101 1.59 -15.95 12.13
N GLN A 102 0.57 -16.11 12.98
CA GLN A 102 0.58 -17.10 14.06
C GLN A 102 0.49 -18.55 13.59
N LEU A 103 -0.35 -18.82 12.59
CA LEU A 103 -0.67 -20.18 12.14
C LEU A 103 0.32 -20.69 11.10
N VAL A 104 0.82 -19.80 10.23
CA VAL A 104 1.59 -20.17 9.04
C VAL A 104 3.02 -19.61 9.11
N ALA A 105 3.17 -18.27 9.11
CA ALA A 105 4.45 -17.64 8.84
C ALA A 105 5.50 -17.92 9.92
N LYS A 106 5.13 -17.80 11.20
CA LYS A 106 6.06 -17.95 12.34
C LYS A 106 6.82 -19.29 12.34
N LYS A 107 6.21 -20.36 11.83
CA LYS A 107 6.81 -21.71 11.79
C LYS A 107 7.75 -21.91 10.60
N LYS A 108 7.62 -21.07 9.57
CA LYS A 108 8.29 -21.21 8.27
C LYS A 108 9.33 -20.12 8.01
N THR A 109 9.56 -19.22 8.96
CA THR A 109 10.55 -18.14 8.79
C THR A 109 11.96 -18.69 8.65
N GLN A 110 12.70 -18.17 7.68
CA GLN A 110 14.10 -18.49 7.40
C GLN A 110 14.98 -17.27 7.61
N TRP A 111 16.24 -17.48 7.98
CA TRP A 111 17.19 -16.39 8.20
C TRP A 111 17.67 -15.83 6.86
N ILE A 112 17.54 -14.53 6.66
CA ILE A 112 18.09 -13.81 5.51
C ILE A 112 19.29 -13.02 5.99
N TYR A 113 20.49 -13.53 5.68
CA TYR A 113 21.75 -12.98 6.14
C TYR A 113 21.98 -11.52 5.73
N LYS A 114 21.59 -11.15 4.50
CA LYS A 114 21.72 -9.79 3.95
C LYS A 114 21.08 -8.71 4.84
N PHE A 115 19.95 -9.05 5.47
CA PHE A 115 19.18 -8.10 6.30
C PHE A 115 19.24 -8.42 7.80
N GLN A 116 19.98 -9.45 8.20
CA GLN A 116 20.05 -9.95 9.57
C GLN A 116 18.66 -10.15 10.21
N ALA A 117 17.72 -10.67 9.43
CA ALA A 117 16.32 -10.83 9.82
C ALA A 117 15.76 -12.18 9.38
N LYS A 118 14.71 -12.63 10.04
CA LYS A 118 13.93 -13.81 9.64
C LYS A 118 12.79 -13.39 8.73
N ALA A 119 12.63 -14.03 7.57
CA ALA A 119 11.50 -13.75 6.70
C ALA A 119 10.88 -15.00 6.07
N VAL A 120 9.66 -14.86 5.56
CA VAL A 120 8.95 -15.89 4.80
C VAL A 120 7.92 -15.27 3.86
N CYS A 121 7.80 -15.84 2.67
CA CYS A 121 6.76 -15.51 1.70
C CYS A 121 5.53 -16.40 1.90
N VAL A 122 4.35 -15.80 1.86
CA VAL A 122 3.06 -16.48 1.91
C VAL A 122 2.18 -15.91 0.80
N ASN A 123 1.88 -16.75 -0.20
CA ASN A 123 0.97 -16.35 -1.28
C ASN A 123 -0.48 -16.46 -0.78
N VAL A 124 -1.26 -15.40 -1.01
CA VAL A 124 -2.66 -15.28 -0.60
C VAL A 124 -3.46 -14.62 -1.71
N SER A 125 -4.79 -14.75 -1.66
CA SER A 125 -5.68 -14.09 -2.61
C SER A 125 -6.48 -12.99 -1.92
N LEU A 126 -6.66 -11.88 -2.62
CA LEU A 126 -7.49 -10.74 -2.26
C LEU A 126 -8.68 -10.64 -3.22
N PRO A 127 -9.86 -10.20 -2.75
CA PRO A 127 -11.07 -10.15 -3.58
C PRO A 127 -10.95 -9.32 -4.87
N LYS A 128 -10.18 -8.21 -4.85
CA LYS A 128 -10.04 -7.32 -6.02
C LYS A 128 -8.68 -7.37 -6.67
N SER A 129 -7.62 -7.47 -5.87
CA SER A 129 -6.24 -7.47 -6.38
C SER A 129 -5.80 -8.83 -6.91
N GLY A 130 -6.58 -9.89 -6.67
CA GLY A 130 -6.21 -11.25 -7.02
C GLY A 130 -5.11 -11.80 -6.12
N ASP A 131 -4.25 -12.65 -6.69
CA ASP A 131 -3.19 -13.30 -5.95
C ASP A 131 -2.02 -12.36 -5.69
N VAL A 132 -1.59 -12.33 -4.43
CA VAL A 132 -0.49 -11.48 -3.95
C VAL A 132 0.41 -12.27 -3.02
N ARG A 133 1.66 -11.85 -2.91
CA ARG A 133 2.65 -12.43 -1.99
C ARG A 133 2.79 -11.53 -0.76
N ILE A 134 2.57 -12.09 0.42
CA ILE A 134 2.87 -11.41 1.69
C ILE A 134 4.22 -11.90 2.22
N VAL A 135 5.16 -10.97 2.41
CA VAL A 135 6.44 -11.23 3.05
C VAL A 135 6.34 -10.81 4.51
N PHE A 136 6.42 -11.79 5.41
CA PHE A 136 6.56 -11.50 6.84
C PHE A 136 8.03 -11.42 7.20
N VAL A 137 8.40 -10.44 8.02
CA VAL A 137 9.76 -10.21 8.52
C VAL A 137 9.74 -10.09 10.03
N SER A 138 10.71 -10.68 10.72
CA SER A 138 10.89 -10.59 12.16
C SER A 138 12.37 -10.50 12.50
N ASP A 139 12.67 -9.82 13.60
CA ASP A 139 14.00 -9.78 14.24
C ASP A 139 14.33 -11.08 15.00
N GLY A 140 13.49 -12.11 14.90
CA GLY A 140 13.58 -13.33 15.70
C GLY A 140 12.93 -13.21 17.09
N GLY A 141 12.47 -12.02 17.46
CA GLY A 141 11.73 -11.73 18.68
C GLY A 141 10.21 -11.80 18.48
N LYS A 142 9.49 -10.98 19.27
CA LYS A 142 8.02 -10.87 19.19
C LYS A 142 7.55 -9.91 18.10
N LYS A 143 8.43 -9.01 17.64
CA LYS A 143 8.10 -7.98 16.65
C LYS A 143 8.18 -8.58 15.26
N TRP A 144 7.19 -8.23 14.44
CA TRP A 144 7.14 -8.61 13.05
C TRP A 144 6.51 -7.51 12.22
N HIS A 145 6.90 -7.49 10.95
CA HIS A 145 6.37 -6.63 9.91
C HIS A 145 5.90 -7.49 8.75
N ALA A 146 5.01 -6.93 7.95
CA ALA A 146 4.51 -7.60 6.77
C ALA A 146 4.54 -6.61 5.60
N PHE A 147 4.95 -7.12 4.45
CA PHE A 147 4.93 -6.41 3.18
C PHE A 147 4.08 -7.22 2.21
N LEU A 148 3.38 -6.53 1.32
CA LEU A 148 2.63 -7.13 0.22
C LEU A 148 3.37 -6.80 -1.06
N CYS A 149 3.53 -7.79 -1.92
CA CYS A 149 3.99 -7.67 -3.29
C CYS A 149 2.94 -8.30 -4.22
N THR A 150 2.65 -7.66 -5.34
CA THR A 150 1.73 -8.20 -6.36
C THR A 150 2.40 -9.18 -7.32
N ASP A 151 3.73 -9.29 -7.27
CA ASP A 151 4.48 -10.27 -8.04
C ASP A 151 4.73 -11.51 -7.18
N LEU A 152 4.34 -12.67 -7.72
CA LEU A 152 4.44 -13.96 -7.06
C LEU A 152 5.77 -14.66 -7.33
N GLU A 153 6.65 -14.12 -8.15
CA GLU A 153 7.95 -14.72 -8.44
C GLU A 153 9.04 -14.14 -7.52
N LEU A 154 8.94 -12.85 -7.18
CA LEU A 154 9.95 -12.14 -6.36
C LEU A 154 10.20 -12.77 -4.99
N GLU A 155 11.46 -13.03 -4.68
CA GLU A 155 11.87 -13.58 -3.40
C GLU A 155 11.79 -12.55 -2.26
N ALA A 156 11.78 -13.04 -1.02
CA ALA A 156 11.80 -12.16 0.15
C ALA A 156 13.02 -11.22 0.16
N SER A 157 14.15 -11.62 -0.43
CA SER A 157 15.36 -10.80 -0.45
C SER A 157 15.34 -9.66 -1.49
N GLU A 158 14.43 -9.74 -2.45
CA GLU A 158 14.21 -8.74 -3.51
C GLU A 158 13.10 -7.74 -3.11
N ILE A 159 12.14 -8.20 -2.30
CA ILE A 159 11.05 -7.38 -1.79
C ILE A 159 11.49 -6.51 -0.60
N LEU A 160 12.51 -6.93 0.15
CA LEU A 160 13.08 -6.23 1.31
C LEU A 160 14.27 -5.35 0.94
#